data_AF-A0A3D5JNJ8-F1
#
_entry.id   AF-A0A3D5JNJ8-F1
#
_cell.length_a   1.000
_cell.length_b   1.000
_cell.length_c   1.000
_cell.angle_alpha   90.00
_cell.angle_beta   90.00
_cell.angle_gamma   90.00
#
_symmetry.space_group_name_H-M   'P 1'
#
loop_
_entity.id
_entity.type
_entity.pdbx_description
1 polymer ?
#
loop_
_entity_poly.entity_id
_entity_poly.type
_entity_poly.pdbx_seq_one_letter_code
_entity_poly.pdbx_strand_id
1 'polypeptide(L)'
;CLTGGDGDRIHLAWTLPGAGADGGRVSYVRYAGKTRWLRLTLLSQESSVLAEDRPWQFDTVWAEHVDGKVNGQYAVTTQGARIYGVHYTPARGGRATAFHEDISAMTGSGCHWD
;
A
#
# COMPACT_ATOMS: atom_id res chain seq x y z
N CYS A 1 4.28 -5.99 -5.77
CA CYS A 1 5.48 -5.15 -5.67
C CYS A 1 5.12 -3.79 -6.23
N LEU A 2 5.53 -2.70 -5.58
CA LEU A 2 5.16 -1.36 -5.99
C LEU A 2 6.41 -0.53 -6.30
N THR A 3 6.30 0.31 -7.32
CA THR A 3 7.32 1.26 -7.75
C THR A 3 6.68 2.63 -7.93
N GLY A 4 7.41 3.71 -7.64
CA GLY A 4 6.90 5.06 -7.80
C GLY A 4 7.85 6.15 -7.29
N GLY A 5 7.29 7.34 -7.09
CA GLY A 5 8.06 8.55 -6.80
C GLY A 5 8.69 9.16 -8.05
N ASP A 6 9.56 10.15 -7.84
CA ASP A 6 10.19 10.86 -8.95
C ASP A 6 11.15 9.94 -9.71
N GLY A 7 10.84 9.68 -10.98
CA GLY A 7 11.58 8.75 -11.83
C GLY A 7 11.56 7.29 -11.35
N ASP A 8 10.50 6.85 -10.67
CA ASP A 8 10.32 5.46 -10.23
C ASP A 8 11.42 4.94 -9.29
N ARG A 9 12.01 5.85 -8.51
CA ARG A 9 13.17 5.56 -7.65
C ARG A 9 12.82 5.00 -6.26
N ILE A 10 11.53 4.90 -5.94
CA ILE A 10 11.05 4.39 -4.66
C ILE A 10 10.32 3.08 -4.91
N HIS A 11 10.81 2.03 -4.28
CA HIS A 11 10.24 0.70 -4.39
C HIS A 11 9.82 0.17 -3.02
N LEU A 12 8.68 -0.50 -2.96
CA LEU A 12 8.24 -1.15 -1.74
C LEU A 12 7.47 -2.45 -1.99
N ALA A 13 7.70 -3.41 -1.12
CA ALA A 13 6.93 -4.63 -1.02
C ALA A 13 5.76 -4.38 -0.08
N TRP A 14 4.57 -4.84 -0.45
CA TRP A 14 3.35 -4.72 0.35
C TRP A 14 2.79 -6.12 0.58
N THR A 15 2.39 -6.45 1.81
CA THR A 15 1.84 -7.76 2.17
C THR A 15 0.31 -7.78 2.08
N LEU A 16 -0.28 -8.95 1.83
CA LEU A 16 -1.74 -9.08 1.89
C LEU A 16 -2.24 -8.73 3.30
N PRO A 17 -3.34 -7.97 3.44
CA PRO A 17 -3.83 -7.62 4.76
C PRO A 17 -4.32 -8.83 5.55
N GLY A 18 -4.04 -8.84 6.85
CA GLY A 18 -4.49 -9.86 7.81
C GLY A 18 -5.16 -9.27 9.04
N ALA A 19 -5.56 -10.13 9.97
CA ALA A 19 -6.11 -9.73 11.26
C ALA A 19 -5.01 -9.19 12.19
N GLY A 20 -5.26 -8.04 12.80
CA GLY A 20 -4.45 -7.47 13.87
C GLY A 20 -4.80 -8.04 15.23
N ALA A 21 -3.86 -7.95 16.18
CA ALA A 21 -4.06 -8.40 17.56
C ALA A 21 -5.17 -7.63 18.31
N ASP A 22 -5.50 -6.42 17.83
CA ASP A 22 -6.53 -5.51 18.33
C ASP A 22 -7.91 -5.73 17.67
N GLY A 23 -8.05 -6.76 16.84
CA GLY A 23 -9.25 -7.00 16.04
C GLY A 23 -9.37 -6.09 14.80
N GLY A 24 -8.42 -5.18 14.59
CA GLY A 24 -8.32 -4.36 13.39
C GLY A 24 -7.73 -5.14 12.20
N ARG A 25 -7.61 -4.49 11.04
CA ARG A 25 -6.86 -5.03 9.90
C ARG A 25 -5.47 -4.44 9.85
N VAL A 26 -4.49 -5.30 9.62
CA VAL A 26 -3.07 -4.92 9.49
C VAL A 26 -2.51 -5.34 8.15
N SER A 27 -1.56 -4.56 7.67
CA SER A 27 -0.69 -4.91 6.55
C SER A 27 0.73 -4.47 6.90
N TYR A 28 1.67 -4.77 6.02
CA TYR A 28 3.06 -4.38 6.17
C TYR A 28 3.66 -3.95 4.84
N VAL A 29 4.49 -2.92 4.90
CA VAL A 29 5.33 -2.47 3.80
C VAL A 29 6.80 -2.57 4.13
N ARG A 30 7.63 -2.86 3.13
CA ARG A 30 9.08 -2.83 3.25
C ARG A 30 9.67 -2.16 2.03
N TYR A 31 10.36 -1.06 2.25
CA TYR A 31 11.09 -0.35 1.19
C TYR A 31 12.29 -1.17 0.70
N ALA A 32 12.59 -1.09 -0.59
CA ALA A 32 13.79 -1.70 -1.15
C ALA A 32 15.06 -1.20 -0.42
N GLY A 33 16.01 -2.11 -0.20
CA GLY A 33 17.21 -1.85 0.59
C GLY A 33 16.99 -1.72 2.11
N LYS A 34 15.74 -1.85 2.61
CA LYS A 34 15.45 -1.90 4.05
C LYS A 34 15.11 -3.32 4.49
N THR A 35 15.57 -3.68 5.69
CA THR A 35 15.30 -5.00 6.29
C THR A 35 13.99 -5.01 7.09
N ARG A 36 13.62 -3.87 7.68
CA ARG A 36 12.46 -3.73 8.56
C ARG A 36 11.15 -3.61 7.76
N TRP A 37 10.16 -4.39 8.16
CA TRP A 37 8.76 -4.21 7.78
C TRP A 37 8.09 -3.15 8.67
N LEU A 38 7.44 -2.18 8.05
CA LEU A 38 6.65 -1.15 8.72
C LEU A 38 5.20 -1.62 8.80
N ARG A 39 4.61 -1.52 9.99
CA ARG A 39 3.21 -1.90 10.21
C ARG A 39 2.29 -0.85 9.61
N LEU A 40 1.27 -1.33 8.92
CA LEU A 40 0.13 -0.56 8.47
C LEU A 40 -1.11 -0.91 9.29
N THR A 41 -1.89 0.09 9.68
CA THR A 41 -3.22 -0.10 10.28
C THR A 41 -4.28 0.44 9.35
N LEU A 42 -5.34 -0.33 9.08
CA LEU A 42 -6.48 0.17 8.31
C LEU A 42 -7.21 1.25 9.11
N LEU A 43 -7.37 2.43 8.53
CA LEU A 43 -8.12 3.55 9.11
C LEU A 43 -9.56 3.59 8.59
N SER A 44 -9.73 3.39 7.28
CA SER A 44 -11.04 3.38 6.63
C SER A 44 -11.05 2.46 5.43
N GLN A 45 -12.24 1.98 5.11
CA GLN A 45 -12.53 1.25 3.89
C GLN A 45 -13.91 1.66 3.41
N GLU A 46 -13.98 2.14 2.18
CA GLU A 46 -15.22 2.40 1.46
C GLU A 46 -15.31 1.42 0.30
N SER A 47 -16.53 0.99 0.01
CA SER A 47 -16.81 0.11 -1.14
C SER A 47 -17.83 0.76 -2.05
N SER A 48 -17.57 0.75 -3.35
CA SER A 48 -18.46 1.29 -4.37
C SER A 48 -18.71 0.29 -5.49
N VAL A 49 -19.95 0.28 -6.01
CA VAL A 49 -20.33 -0.44 -7.22
C VAL A 49 -20.36 0.58 -8.35
N LEU A 50 -19.37 0.54 -9.24
CA LEU A 50 -19.28 1.49 -10.35
C LEU A 50 -20.24 1.12 -11.51
N ALA A 51 -20.59 -0.16 -11.64
CA ALA A 51 -21.56 -0.70 -12.60
C ALA A 51 -21.98 -2.11 -12.13
N GLU A 52 -23.19 -2.55 -12.49
CA GLU A 52 -23.81 -3.81 -12.01
C GLU A 52 -22.95 -5.05 -12.32
N ASP A 53 -22.28 -5.08 -13.48
CA ASP A 53 -21.45 -6.21 -13.92
C ASP A 53 -19.97 -6.09 -13.51
N ARG A 54 -19.59 -5.08 -12.72
CA ARG A 54 -18.20 -4.88 -12.30
C ARG A 54 -17.96 -5.33 -10.88
N PRO A 55 -16.76 -5.90 -10.58
CA PRO A 55 -16.36 -6.14 -9.21
C PRO A 55 -16.45 -4.85 -8.38
N TRP A 56 -16.69 -5.01 -7.08
CA TRP A 56 -16.67 -3.88 -6.16
C TRP A 56 -15.31 -3.21 -6.21
N GLN A 57 -15.33 -1.87 -6.22
CA GLN A 57 -14.16 -1.08 -5.91
C GLN A 57 -14.05 -0.95 -4.39
N PHE A 58 -12.84 -1.06 -3.88
CA PHE A 58 -12.50 -0.76 -2.50
C PHE A 58 -11.47 0.37 -2.46
N ASP A 59 -11.83 1.43 -1.74
CA ASP A 59 -10.97 2.55 -1.42
C ASP A 59 -10.59 2.45 0.05
N THR A 60 -9.30 2.25 0.34
CA THR A 60 -8.79 2.02 1.70
C THR A 60 -7.76 3.07 2.07
N VAL A 61 -7.77 3.47 3.35
CA VAL A 61 -6.73 4.33 3.93
C VAL A 61 -5.97 3.54 4.99
N TRP A 62 -4.65 3.47 4.85
CA TRP A 62 -3.76 2.76 5.77
C TRP A 62 -2.79 3.73 6.44
N ALA A 63 -2.74 3.76 7.77
CA ALA A 63 -1.69 4.48 8.50
C ALA A 63 -0.39 3.68 8.55
N GLU A 64 0.71 4.25 8.10
CA GLU A 64 2.05 3.71 8.26
C GLU A 64 2.63 4.10 9.62
N HIS A 65 3.18 3.13 10.35
CA HIS A 65 3.80 3.37 11.65
C HIS A 65 5.32 3.18 11.61
N VAL A 66 6.04 4.19 12.09
CA VAL A 66 7.48 4.14 12.38
C VAL A 66 7.67 4.41 13.87
N ASP A 67 8.26 3.45 14.57
CA ASP A 67 8.54 3.53 16.02
C ASP A 67 7.29 3.91 16.84
N GLY A 68 6.16 3.28 16.50
CA GLY A 68 4.87 3.48 17.17
C GLY A 68 4.12 4.75 16.77
N LYS A 69 4.72 5.65 15.98
CA LYS A 69 4.11 6.91 15.54
C LYS A 69 3.65 6.82 14.09
N VAL A 70 2.56 7.50 13.76
CA VAL A 70 2.11 7.61 12.37
C VAL A 70 3.12 8.43 11.57
N ASN A 71 3.68 7.82 10.53
CA ASN A 71 4.65 8.43 9.62
C ASN A 71 3.97 9.03 8.38
N GLY A 72 2.90 8.41 7.93
CA GLY A 72 2.10 8.83 6.79
C GLY A 72 0.92 7.90 6.56
N GLN A 73 0.22 8.11 5.45
CA GLN A 73 -0.95 7.34 5.08
C GLN A 73 -0.87 6.92 3.63
N TYR A 74 -1.33 5.71 3.33
CA TYR A 74 -1.56 5.23 1.99
C TYR A 74 -3.06 5.27 1.68
N ALA A 75 -3.44 5.95 0.60
CA ALA A 75 -4.73 5.77 -0.05
C ALA A 75 -4.57 4.72 -1.16
N VAL A 76 -5.36 3.65 -1.11
CA VAL A 76 -5.27 2.52 -2.04
C VAL A 76 -6.64 2.23 -2.63
N THR A 77 -6.71 2.27 -3.96
CA THR A 77 -7.91 1.90 -4.73
C THR A 77 -7.67 0.56 -5.41
N THR A 78 -8.56 -0.40 -5.16
CA THR A 78 -8.55 -1.73 -5.78
C THR A 78 -9.91 -2.05 -6.38
N GLN A 79 -9.96 -2.84 -7.45
CA GLN A 79 -11.21 -3.38 -7.98
C GLN A 79 -10.95 -4.77 -8.57
N GLY A 80 -11.64 -5.78 -8.04
CA GLY A 80 -11.33 -7.17 -8.35
C GLY A 80 -9.89 -7.53 -7.98
N ALA A 81 -9.16 -8.14 -8.90
CA ALA A 81 -7.75 -8.53 -8.72
C ALA A 81 -6.74 -7.41 -9.07
N ARG A 82 -7.19 -6.18 -9.32
CA ARG A 82 -6.35 -5.07 -9.81
C ARG A 82 -6.20 -3.96 -8.77
N ILE A 83 -5.00 -3.37 -8.75
CA ILE A 83 -4.69 -2.13 -8.02
C ILE A 83 -4.75 -0.97 -9.03
N TYR A 84 -5.62 0.01 -8.76
CA TYR A 84 -5.83 1.16 -9.64
C TYR A 84 -5.08 2.41 -9.18
N GLY A 85 -4.79 2.52 -7.89
CA GLY A 85 -4.04 3.65 -7.36
C GLY A 85 -3.46 3.34 -5.98
N VAL A 86 -2.23 3.77 -5.77
CA VAL A 86 -1.59 3.78 -4.45
C VAL A 86 -0.91 5.14 -4.28
N HIS A 87 -1.34 5.89 -3.29
CA HIS A 87 -0.80 7.22 -2.99
C HIS A 87 -0.37 7.31 -1.54
N TYR A 88 0.89 7.66 -1.30
CA TYR A 88 1.41 7.92 0.02
C TYR A 88 1.46 9.41 0.32
N THR A 89 0.92 9.80 1.47
CA THR A 89 0.96 11.17 1.99
C THR A 89 1.70 11.20 3.33
N PRO A 90 2.82 11.95 3.45
CA PRO A 90 3.54 12.06 4.72
C PRO A 90 2.73 12.79 5.80
N ALA A 91 2.77 12.31 7.04
CA ALA A 91 2.03 12.92 8.15
C ALA A 91 2.56 14.31 8.53
N ARG A 92 3.83 14.60 8.24
CA ARG A 92 4.47 15.91 8.47
C ARG A 92 4.23 16.91 7.34
N GLY A 93 3.38 16.57 6.37
CA GLY A 93 3.24 17.32 5.11
C GLY A 93 4.39 17.03 4.13
N GLY A 94 4.26 17.57 2.92
CA GLY A 94 5.20 17.34 1.82
C GLY A 94 4.52 16.80 0.57
N ARG A 95 5.32 16.43 -0.43
CA ARG A 95 4.82 15.93 -1.71
C ARG A 95 4.31 14.50 -1.56
N ALA A 96 3.08 14.26 -2.00
CA ALA A 96 2.54 12.92 -2.10
C ALA A 96 3.32 12.09 -3.13
N THR A 97 3.47 10.80 -2.85
CA THR A 97 4.16 9.85 -3.72
C THR A 97 3.14 8.89 -4.30
N ALA A 98 2.99 8.89 -5.62
CA ALA A 98 2.19 7.89 -6.31
C ALA A 98 3.05 6.64 -6.56
N PHE A 99 2.41 5.48 -6.45
CA PHE A 99 2.98 4.18 -6.77
C PHE A 99 2.05 3.43 -7.72
N HIS A 100 2.64 2.56 -8.53
CA HIS A 100 1.93 1.60 -9.35
C HIS A 100 2.49 0.20 -9.09
N GLU A 101 1.74 -0.82 -9.51
CA GLU A 101 2.21 -2.19 -9.48
C GLU A 101 3.39 -2.37 -10.44
N ASP A 102 4.42 -3.05 -9.97
CA ASP A 102 5.58 -3.47 -10.74
C ASP A 102 5.59 -4.99 -10.82
N ILE A 103 5.03 -5.51 -11.91
CA ILE A 103 4.91 -6.95 -12.16
C ILE A 103 6.28 -7.54 -12.46
N SER A 104 7.18 -6.78 -13.07
CA SER A 104 8.53 -7.24 -13.41
C SER A 104 9.37 -7.54 -12.17
N ALA A 105 9.10 -6.82 -11.08
CA ALA A 105 9.76 -7.03 -9.80
C ALA A 105 9.19 -8.21 -8.97
N MET A 106 8.10 -8.84 -9.41
CA MET A 106 7.49 -9.96 -8.68
C MET A 106 8.20 -11.28 -8.96
N THR A 107 8.71 -11.91 -7.90
CA THR A 107 9.35 -13.23 -7.94
C THR A 107 8.62 -14.20 -7.02
N GLY A 108 8.91 -15.51 -7.15
CA GLY A 108 8.36 -16.53 -6.24
C GLY A 108 8.74 -16.34 -4.77
N SER A 109 9.81 -15.59 -4.48
CA SER A 109 10.30 -15.28 -3.13
C SER A 109 9.93 -13.88 -2.64
N GLY A 110 9.15 -13.11 -3.39
CA GLY A 110 8.76 -11.73 -3.06
C GLY A 110 9.22 -10.72 -4.11
N CYS A 111 9.55 -9.50 -3.69
CA CYS A 111 9.90 -8.42 -4.60
C CYS A 111 11.42 -8.27 -4.77
N HIS A 112 11.88 -8.22 -6.03
CA HIS A 112 13.25 -7.92 -6.42
C HIS A 112 13.23 -6.85 -7.51
N TRP A 113 13.91 -5.71 -7.29
CA TRP A 113 14.05 -4.65 -8.29
C TRP A 113 15.52 -4.61 -8.72
N ASP A 114 15.76 -4.60 -10.02
CA ASP A 114 17.10 -4.63 -10.62
C ASP A 114 17.72 -3.23 -10.71
#